data_AF-A0A9E7G5Y2-F1
#
_entry.id   AF-A0A9E7G5Y2-F1
#
_cell.length_a   1.000
_cell.length_b   1.000
_cell.length_c   1.000
_cell.angle_alpha   90.00
_cell.angle_beta   90.00
_cell.angle_gamma   90.00
#
_symmetry.space_group_name_H-M   'P 1'
#
loop_
_entity.id
_entity.type
_entity.pdbx_description
1 polymer ?
#
loop_
_entity_poly.entity_id
_entity_poly.type
_entity_poly.pdbx_seq_one_letter_code
_entity_poly.pdbx_strand_id
1 'polypeptide(L)'
;MAAKTLLLALLAMASSLAMASDPSPLQDFCVADKDSKVLVNGFVCKDPKVVKAEDFFFRGLDKAGDTGKKLGSNVTAVNVNKLAGLNTLGISMVRIDYAPRGLNPPTLTPRHGDPHRQLFVGFVTSNSDNGNRLFTKMLKKGDVFVFPQGLIHFQFNPGYTNTVAIGALSSQNPGTITIADAVFGSKPPISDEVLAKAFQRWQPKSSSSLLAMASSLAMASDPSPLQDFCVADKASKVRVNGFVCKDPTVVKAEDFFSTGLDKAGDTGKKLGSNVTAVNVNKIVGLNTLGISMVRIDYAPKGLNAPHTHPRATEILTVIEGQLFVGFVTSNSDNGNRLFTKMLKKGDVFVFPEGLIHFQFNPGHTNTVAIGALSSQNPGTITIANAVFGSKPPISDEVLAKAFQITRMAAKTLLLALLAVASSLAMASDPSPLQDFCVADKASKVLVNGFVCKDPKVVKAEDFFFRGLDKAGDTGKKLGSNVTAVNVNKLAGLNTLGISMVRIDYAPRGLNPPHTHPRATEILTVIEGQLFVGFVTSNSDNGNRLFTKMLKKGDVFVFPQGLIHFQFNPGYTNTVAIGALSSQNPGTITVADAVFGSKPPISDEVLAKAFQVDKKTIDWLQAQF
;
A
#
# COMPACT_ATOMS: atom_id res chain seq x y z
N MET A 1 -28.95 48.97 -16.97
CA MET A 1 -27.56 48.76 -17.44
C MET A 1 -26.77 47.83 -16.51
N ALA A 2 -27.38 46.75 -15.98
CA ALA A 2 -26.76 45.85 -14.99
C ALA A 2 -26.65 44.38 -15.45
N ALA A 3 -26.92 44.11 -16.73
CA ALA A 3 -26.96 42.75 -17.31
C ALA A 3 -25.82 42.45 -18.30
N LYS A 4 -24.90 43.41 -18.55
CA LYS A 4 -23.73 43.21 -19.42
C LYS A 4 -22.41 43.02 -18.67
N THR A 5 -22.32 43.40 -17.39
CA THR A 5 -21.12 43.22 -16.57
C THR A 5 -20.97 41.79 -16.02
N LEU A 6 -22.07 41.04 -15.91
CA LEU A 6 -22.02 39.65 -15.43
C LEU A 6 -21.58 38.65 -16.51
N LEU A 7 -21.67 39.03 -17.80
CA LEU A 7 -21.34 38.14 -18.92
C LEU A 7 -19.85 38.18 -19.33
N LEU A 8 -19.10 39.23 -18.96
CA LEU A 8 -17.63 39.27 -19.14
C LEU A 8 -16.87 38.62 -17.97
N ALA A 9 -17.48 38.49 -16.79
CA ALA A 9 -16.85 37.80 -15.65
C ALA A 9 -16.83 36.26 -15.79
N LEU A 10 -17.61 35.70 -16.72
CA LEU A 10 -17.72 34.26 -16.98
C LEU A 10 -16.86 33.74 -18.15
N LEU A 11 -16.09 34.63 -18.81
CA LEU A 11 -15.24 34.30 -19.97
C LEU A 11 -13.73 34.42 -19.68
N ALA A 12 -13.35 34.58 -18.41
CA ALA A 12 -11.96 34.75 -17.96
C ALA A 12 -11.40 33.57 -17.13
N MET A 13 -12.00 32.37 -17.23
CA MET A 13 -11.41 31.11 -16.74
C MET A 13 -11.40 30.01 -17.80
N ALA A 14 -11.12 30.40 -19.05
CA ALA A 14 -10.63 29.48 -20.08
C ALA A 14 -9.09 29.40 -20.04
N SER A 15 -8.52 29.17 -18.85
CA SER A 15 -7.14 28.72 -18.72
C SER A 15 -7.10 27.22 -18.99
N SER A 16 -6.48 26.84 -20.09
CA SER A 16 -6.24 25.46 -20.50
C SER A 16 -5.40 24.72 -19.46
N LEU A 17 -6.04 24.01 -18.54
CA LEU A 17 -5.39 23.00 -17.71
C LEU A 17 -5.17 21.72 -18.54
N ALA A 18 -4.15 21.77 -19.39
CA ALA A 18 -3.47 20.55 -19.81
C ALA A 18 -2.69 20.01 -18.60
N MET A 19 -3.09 18.85 -18.09
CA MET A 19 -2.26 18.05 -17.20
C MET A 19 -2.02 16.70 -17.84
N ALA A 20 -0.76 16.41 -18.13
CA ALA A 20 -0.33 15.12 -18.62
C ALA A 20 0.08 14.23 -17.43
N SER A 21 -0.55 13.06 -17.36
CA SER A 21 0.09 11.85 -16.83
C SER A 21 0.10 10.87 -18.00
N ASP A 22 1.29 10.67 -18.57
CA ASP A 22 1.56 9.88 -19.77
C ASP A 22 2.35 8.62 -19.30
N PRO A 23 1.98 7.39 -19.70
CA PRO A 23 1.73 6.97 -21.08
C PRO A 23 0.31 7.26 -21.56
N SER A 24 0.18 8.22 -22.47
CA SER A 24 -0.93 8.19 -23.44
C SER A 24 -0.81 6.84 -24.14
N PRO A 25 -1.90 6.05 -24.21
CA PRO A 25 -1.82 4.80 -24.94
C PRO A 25 -1.46 5.14 -26.39
N LEU A 26 -0.49 4.42 -26.97
CA LEU A 26 -0.06 4.58 -28.37
C LEU A 26 -1.16 4.18 -29.39
N GLN A 27 -2.38 3.97 -28.91
CA GLN A 27 -3.58 3.47 -29.59
C GLN A 27 -4.79 4.08 -28.86
N ASP A 28 -5.81 4.51 -29.60
CA ASP A 28 -7.00 5.17 -29.02
C ASP A 28 -7.80 4.28 -28.04
N PHE A 29 -7.61 2.97 -28.14
CA PHE A 29 -8.23 1.96 -27.28
C PHE A 29 -7.31 0.75 -27.10
N CYS A 30 -7.46 0.06 -25.97
CA CYS A 30 -6.91 -1.27 -25.73
C CYS A 30 -8.07 -2.22 -25.44
N VAL A 31 -8.31 -3.20 -26.32
CA VAL A 31 -9.29 -4.28 -26.05
C VAL A 31 -8.53 -5.47 -25.49
N ALA A 32 -8.98 -6.05 -24.38
CA ALA A 32 -8.37 -7.24 -23.79
C ALA A 32 -8.34 -8.41 -24.78
N ASP A 33 -7.13 -8.89 -25.09
CA ASP A 33 -6.91 -10.19 -25.69
C ASP A 33 -6.96 -11.26 -24.58
N LYS A 34 -8.03 -12.08 -24.60
CA LYS A 34 -8.28 -13.16 -23.64
C LYS A 34 -7.64 -14.49 -24.05
N ASP A 35 -7.17 -14.59 -25.29
CA ASP A 35 -6.53 -15.78 -25.85
C ASP A 35 -4.99 -15.69 -25.73
N SER A 36 -4.47 -14.48 -25.48
CA SER A 36 -3.07 -14.25 -25.14
C SER A 36 -2.62 -15.04 -23.90
N LYS A 37 -1.41 -15.62 -24.01
CA LYS A 37 -0.70 -16.29 -22.90
C LYS A 37 0.19 -15.34 -22.09
N VAL A 38 0.21 -14.05 -22.43
CA VAL A 38 1.05 -13.02 -21.81
C VAL A 38 0.17 -12.03 -21.05
N LEU A 39 0.53 -11.76 -19.79
CA LEU A 39 -0.20 -10.86 -18.89
C LEU A 39 0.68 -9.68 -18.47
N VAL A 40 0.16 -8.45 -18.54
CA VAL A 40 0.88 -7.21 -18.19
C VAL A 40 0.05 -6.46 -17.13
N ASN A 41 0.17 -6.91 -15.89
CA ASN A 41 -0.70 -6.50 -14.78
C ASN A 41 -2.20 -6.56 -15.16
N GLY A 42 -2.60 -7.61 -15.89
CA GLY A 42 -3.89 -7.73 -16.58
C GLY A 42 -3.71 -8.26 -18.01
N PHE A 43 -4.68 -7.99 -18.90
CA PHE A 43 -4.66 -8.44 -20.30
C PHE A 43 -3.85 -7.51 -21.20
N VAL A 44 -3.15 -8.09 -22.20
CA VAL A 44 -2.58 -7.32 -23.31
C VAL A 44 -3.67 -6.84 -24.29
N CYS A 45 -3.33 -5.88 -25.15
CA CYS A 45 -4.23 -5.37 -26.18
C CYS A 45 -4.27 -6.29 -27.41
N LYS A 46 -5.46 -6.51 -27.98
CA LYS A 46 -5.62 -7.07 -29.34
C LYS A 46 -4.96 -6.14 -30.38
N ASP A 47 -4.65 -6.67 -31.57
CA ASP A 47 -4.37 -5.84 -32.75
C ASP A 47 -5.61 -4.96 -33.06
N PRO A 48 -5.47 -3.62 -33.17
CA PRO A 48 -6.59 -2.73 -33.49
C PRO A 48 -7.37 -3.12 -34.74
N LYS A 49 -6.77 -3.82 -35.71
CA LYS A 49 -7.42 -4.28 -36.95
C LYS A 49 -8.46 -5.39 -36.75
N VAL A 50 -8.42 -6.11 -35.63
CA VAL A 50 -9.38 -7.20 -35.33
C VAL A 50 -10.45 -6.81 -34.30
N VAL A 51 -10.38 -5.58 -33.77
CA VAL A 51 -11.34 -5.03 -32.81
C VAL A 51 -12.65 -4.67 -33.50
N LYS A 52 -13.78 -4.93 -32.83
CA LYS A 52 -15.13 -4.66 -33.36
C LYS A 52 -16.00 -3.91 -32.34
N ALA A 53 -17.12 -3.35 -32.77
CA ALA A 53 -18.05 -2.65 -31.89
C ALA A 53 -18.57 -3.55 -30.75
N GLU A 54 -18.70 -4.86 -31.01
CA GLU A 54 -19.09 -5.87 -30.03
C GLU A 54 -18.10 -6.00 -28.85
N ASP A 55 -16.81 -5.66 -29.04
CA ASP A 55 -15.83 -5.64 -27.95
C ASP A 55 -16.12 -4.54 -26.90
N PHE A 56 -16.90 -3.51 -27.29
CA PHE A 56 -17.32 -2.39 -26.45
C PHE A 56 -18.81 -2.46 -26.04
N PHE A 57 -19.52 -3.54 -26.39
CA PHE A 57 -20.94 -3.71 -26.09
C PHE A 57 -21.21 -4.86 -25.10
N PHE A 58 -22.00 -4.58 -24.05
CA PHE A 58 -22.50 -5.61 -23.13
C PHE A 58 -24.02 -5.55 -22.98
N ARG A 59 -24.69 -6.70 -23.12
CA ARG A 59 -26.13 -6.86 -22.87
C ARG A 59 -26.36 -7.88 -21.76
N GLY A 60 -27.22 -7.57 -20.79
CA GLY A 60 -27.53 -8.44 -19.66
C GLY A 60 -27.67 -7.73 -18.31
N LEU A 61 -27.27 -6.45 -18.18
CA LEU A 61 -27.53 -5.64 -16.98
C LEU A 61 -29.02 -5.35 -16.75
N ASP A 62 -29.86 -5.58 -17.76
CA ASP A 62 -31.33 -5.57 -17.70
C ASP A 62 -31.89 -6.78 -16.95
N LYS A 63 -31.19 -7.92 -16.93
CA LYS A 63 -31.62 -9.15 -16.27
C LYS A 63 -31.40 -9.07 -14.75
N ALA A 64 -32.40 -9.51 -13.98
CA ALA A 64 -32.27 -9.63 -12.53
C ALA A 64 -31.38 -10.83 -12.17
N GLY A 65 -30.44 -10.62 -11.26
CA GLY A 65 -29.62 -11.68 -10.66
C GLY A 65 -30.43 -12.59 -9.73
N ASP A 66 -29.96 -13.83 -9.57
CA ASP A 66 -30.54 -14.79 -8.63
C ASP A 66 -30.28 -14.41 -7.17
N THR A 67 -31.32 -13.90 -6.50
CA THR A 67 -31.30 -13.51 -5.09
C THR A 67 -31.79 -14.62 -4.15
N GLY A 68 -32.02 -15.84 -4.63
CA GLY A 68 -32.44 -16.99 -3.80
C GLY A 68 -31.34 -17.55 -2.88
N LYS A 69 -30.10 -17.11 -3.07
CA LYS A 69 -28.93 -17.49 -2.26
C LYS A 69 -29.01 -16.93 -0.83
N LYS A 70 -28.33 -17.55 0.14
CA LYS A 70 -28.39 -17.24 1.59
C LYS A 70 -28.27 -15.74 1.95
N LEU A 71 -27.46 -14.97 1.21
CA LEU A 71 -27.27 -13.53 1.46
C LEU A 71 -28.45 -12.67 0.97
N GLY A 72 -29.31 -13.19 0.09
CA GLY A 72 -30.45 -12.48 -0.50
C GLY A 72 -30.06 -11.41 -1.53
N SER A 73 -28.81 -11.38 -1.99
CA SER A 73 -28.33 -10.43 -3.01
C SER A 73 -27.49 -11.13 -4.08
N ASN A 74 -27.39 -10.50 -5.26
CA ASN A 74 -26.52 -10.96 -6.33
C ASN A 74 -25.83 -9.78 -7.03
N VAL A 75 -24.50 -9.86 -7.18
CA VAL A 75 -23.69 -8.86 -7.88
C VAL A 75 -23.46 -9.32 -9.32
N THR A 76 -24.14 -8.67 -10.26
CA THR A 76 -23.91 -8.81 -11.70
C THR A 76 -22.89 -7.77 -12.14
N ALA A 77 -21.60 -8.08 -11.96
CA ALA A 77 -20.50 -7.25 -12.45
C ALA A 77 -20.32 -7.32 -13.97
N VAL A 78 -19.91 -6.22 -14.57
CA VAL A 78 -19.44 -6.05 -15.96
C VAL A 78 -18.04 -5.44 -15.87
N ASN A 79 -17.07 -6.33 -15.75
CA ASN A 79 -15.63 -6.07 -15.73
C ASN A 79 -14.99 -6.49 -17.07
N VAL A 80 -13.68 -6.29 -17.23
CA VAL A 80 -12.92 -6.65 -18.44
C VAL A 80 -13.11 -8.11 -18.90
N ASN A 81 -13.35 -9.03 -17.97
CA ASN A 81 -13.64 -10.44 -18.27
C ASN A 81 -14.96 -10.62 -19.05
N LYS A 82 -15.93 -9.73 -18.90
CA LYS A 82 -17.22 -9.76 -19.63
C LYS A 82 -17.33 -8.72 -20.74
N LEU A 83 -16.59 -7.62 -20.65
CA LEU A 83 -16.57 -6.54 -21.64
C LEU A 83 -15.12 -6.17 -21.95
N ALA A 84 -14.57 -6.70 -23.04
CA ALA A 84 -13.13 -6.66 -23.31
C ALA A 84 -12.59 -5.23 -23.54
N GLY A 85 -13.42 -4.33 -24.06
CA GLY A 85 -13.12 -2.91 -24.24
C GLY A 85 -13.04 -2.09 -22.94
N LEU A 86 -13.27 -2.67 -21.76
CA LEU A 86 -12.95 -2.04 -20.48
C LEU A 86 -11.45 -2.11 -20.13
N ASN A 87 -10.62 -2.82 -20.90
CA ASN A 87 -9.20 -2.92 -20.61
C ASN A 87 -8.53 -1.54 -20.59
N THR A 88 -7.54 -1.37 -19.72
CA THR A 88 -6.88 -0.08 -19.40
C THR A 88 -7.77 1.13 -19.01
N LEU A 89 -9.10 1.05 -19.03
CA LEU A 89 -9.98 2.23 -18.81
C LEU A 89 -10.19 2.64 -17.34
N GLY A 90 -9.65 1.91 -16.36
CA GLY A 90 -9.80 2.25 -14.95
C GLY A 90 -11.22 2.10 -14.38
N ILE A 91 -12.18 1.57 -15.15
CA ILE A 91 -13.60 1.53 -14.76
C ILE A 91 -14.29 0.19 -15.04
N SER A 92 -15.23 -0.17 -14.18
CA SER A 92 -16.22 -1.23 -14.42
C SER A 92 -17.58 -0.86 -13.82
N MET A 93 -18.62 -1.60 -14.22
CA MET A 93 -19.98 -1.39 -13.73
C MET A 93 -20.50 -2.64 -13.01
N VAL A 94 -21.36 -2.44 -12.02
CA VAL A 94 -22.09 -3.51 -11.34
C VAL A 94 -23.58 -3.20 -11.28
N ARG A 95 -24.43 -4.18 -11.57
CA ARG A 95 -25.80 -4.22 -11.06
C ARG A 95 -25.81 -5.10 -9.81
N ILE A 96 -26.49 -4.66 -8.76
CA ILE A 96 -26.68 -5.46 -7.55
C ILE A 96 -28.17 -5.57 -7.28
N ASP A 97 -28.69 -6.79 -7.40
CA ASP A 97 -30.08 -7.12 -7.09
C ASP A 97 -30.17 -7.57 -5.63
N TYR A 98 -31.18 -7.09 -4.92
CA TYR A 98 -31.46 -7.45 -3.53
C TYR A 98 -32.91 -7.92 -3.38
N ALA A 99 -33.10 -9.14 -2.89
CA ALA A 99 -34.36 -9.59 -2.31
C ALA A 99 -34.70 -8.75 -1.05
N PRO A 100 -35.92 -8.87 -0.48
CA PRO A 100 -36.23 -8.26 0.80
C PRO A 100 -35.26 -8.77 1.87
N ARG A 101 -34.61 -7.86 2.63
CA ARG A 101 -33.51 -8.19 3.56
C ARG A 101 -32.27 -8.83 2.91
N GLY A 102 -32.03 -8.59 1.63
CA GLY A 102 -30.81 -8.99 0.91
C GLY A 102 -29.61 -8.13 1.26
N LEU A 103 -28.41 -8.71 1.34
CA LEU A 103 -27.18 -8.10 1.86
C LEU A 103 -25.98 -8.27 0.92
N ASN A 104 -25.26 -7.18 0.62
CA ASN A 104 -23.95 -7.19 -0.04
C ASN A 104 -22.97 -6.42 0.88
N PRO A 105 -22.16 -7.15 1.64
CA PRO A 105 -21.98 -7.04 3.11
C PRO A 105 -21.31 -5.74 3.59
N PRO A 106 -21.40 -5.30 4.87
CA PRO A 106 -22.46 -5.41 5.92
C PRO A 106 -22.93 -4.09 6.68
N THR A 107 -24.22 -3.57 6.64
CA THR A 107 -25.02 -2.98 7.83
C THR A 107 -26.60 -2.87 7.68
N LEU A 108 -27.31 -2.08 8.54
CA LEU A 108 -28.67 -2.10 9.18
C LEU A 108 -30.01 -1.89 8.40
N THR A 109 -31.15 -2.28 9.03
CA THR A 109 -32.50 -1.69 8.80
C THR A 109 -32.92 -0.65 9.85
N PRO A 110 -33.66 0.43 9.48
CA PRO A 110 -34.50 1.20 10.40
C PRO A 110 -35.93 0.61 10.50
N ARG A 111 -36.71 0.99 11.54
CA ARG A 111 -38.16 0.73 11.59
C ARG A 111 -38.97 2.00 11.37
N HIS A 112 -40.03 1.85 10.58
CA HIS A 112 -41.09 2.82 10.25
C HIS A 112 -40.64 4.16 9.65
N GLY A 113 -40.48 4.14 8.33
CA GLY A 113 -40.46 5.31 7.45
C GLY A 113 -40.60 4.89 5.99
N ASP A 114 -41.84 4.90 5.49
CA ASP A 114 -42.28 4.64 4.10
C ASP A 114 -41.81 3.30 3.44
N PRO A 115 -42.70 2.32 3.12
CA PRO A 115 -42.31 0.97 2.68
C PRO A 115 -41.59 0.84 1.32
N HIS A 116 -41.42 1.93 0.56
CA HIS A 116 -41.09 1.86 -0.85
C HIS A 116 -39.63 2.20 -1.18
N ARG A 117 -38.87 1.18 -1.63
CA ARG A 117 -37.56 1.25 -2.33
C ARG A 117 -36.47 2.08 -1.64
N GLN A 118 -35.84 1.50 -0.62
CA GLN A 118 -34.70 2.11 0.09
C GLN A 118 -33.53 1.10 0.26
N LEU A 119 -32.28 1.57 0.20
CA LEU A 119 -31.04 0.80 0.37
C LEU A 119 -30.19 1.42 1.49
N PHE A 120 -29.63 0.63 2.41
CA PHE A 120 -28.74 1.12 3.46
C PHE A 120 -27.28 0.82 3.14
N VAL A 121 -26.40 1.82 3.28
CA VAL A 121 -25.00 1.78 2.80
C VAL A 121 -24.03 2.47 3.75
N GLY A 122 -22.72 2.22 3.59
CA GLY A 122 -21.69 2.88 4.39
C GLY A 122 -20.33 2.18 4.42
N PHE A 123 -19.44 2.64 5.31
CA PHE A 123 -18.05 2.15 5.41
C PHE A 123 -17.39 2.43 6.77
N VAL A 124 -16.29 1.73 7.05
CA VAL A 124 -15.48 1.85 8.28
C VAL A 124 -14.10 2.41 7.96
N THR A 125 -13.66 3.45 8.68
CA THR A 125 -12.33 4.06 8.48
C THR A 125 -11.20 3.30 9.17
N SER A 126 -10.01 3.34 8.56
CA SER A 126 -8.74 3.04 9.24
C SER A 126 -8.31 4.23 10.11
N ASN A 127 -8.27 4.11 11.44
CA ASN A 127 -7.62 5.14 12.25
C ASN A 127 -7.06 4.59 13.57
N SER A 128 -5.73 4.61 13.72
CA SER A 128 -5.01 4.03 14.86
C SER A 128 -5.28 4.78 16.18
N ASP A 129 -5.52 6.09 16.10
CA ASP A 129 -5.36 6.97 17.27
C ASP A 129 -6.68 7.28 17.99
N ASN A 130 -7.82 7.09 17.32
CA ASN A 130 -9.17 7.36 17.87
C ASN A 130 -10.18 6.21 17.64
N GLY A 131 -9.71 5.07 17.12
CA GLY A 131 -10.54 3.92 16.77
C GLY A 131 -11.28 4.08 15.44
N ASN A 132 -11.83 2.96 14.97
CA ASN A 132 -12.48 2.84 13.67
C ASN A 132 -13.87 3.51 13.69
N ARG A 133 -14.10 4.51 12.83
CA ARG A 133 -15.39 5.21 12.72
C ARG A 133 -16.25 4.60 11.61
N LEU A 134 -17.53 4.37 11.92
CA LEU A 134 -18.52 3.85 10.98
C LEU A 134 -19.36 4.99 10.41
N PHE A 135 -19.36 5.14 9.09
CA PHE A 135 -20.23 6.06 8.33
C PHE A 135 -21.36 5.27 7.69
N THR A 136 -22.61 5.74 7.80
CA THR A 136 -23.78 5.03 7.26
C THR A 136 -24.83 5.97 6.65
N LYS A 137 -25.65 5.50 5.72
CA LYS A 137 -26.71 6.28 5.06
C LYS A 137 -27.84 5.39 4.53
N MET A 138 -29.09 5.85 4.70
CA MET A 138 -30.25 5.35 3.95
C MET A 138 -30.35 6.09 2.61
N LEU A 139 -30.40 5.35 1.51
CA LEU A 139 -30.58 5.81 0.13
C LEU A 139 -32.00 5.53 -0.36
N LYS A 140 -32.52 6.42 -1.18
CA LYS A 140 -33.76 6.28 -1.97
C LYS A 140 -33.44 6.08 -3.46
N LYS A 141 -34.45 5.76 -4.28
CA LYS A 141 -34.29 5.69 -5.73
C LYS A 141 -33.79 7.05 -6.29
N GLY A 142 -32.61 7.04 -6.90
CA GLY A 142 -31.96 8.23 -7.47
C GLY A 142 -30.81 8.79 -6.62
N ASP A 143 -30.67 8.34 -5.37
CA ASP A 143 -29.54 8.74 -4.52
C ASP A 143 -28.24 8.04 -4.95
N VAL A 144 -27.11 8.74 -4.77
CA VAL A 144 -25.76 8.24 -5.05
C VAL A 144 -24.94 8.22 -3.76
N PHE A 145 -24.09 7.21 -3.59
CA PHE A 145 -23.18 7.07 -2.45
C PHE A 145 -21.80 6.62 -2.92
N VAL A 146 -20.75 7.22 -2.36
CA VAL A 146 -19.35 6.92 -2.71
C VAL A 146 -18.70 6.15 -1.57
N PHE A 147 -18.02 5.06 -1.91
CA PHE A 147 -17.19 4.29 -0.99
C PHE A 147 -15.72 4.65 -1.22
N PRO A 148 -14.99 5.16 -0.21
CA PRO A 148 -13.56 5.42 -0.36
C PRO A 148 -12.77 4.13 -0.59
N GLN A 149 -11.76 4.19 -1.45
CA GLN A 149 -10.90 3.04 -1.80
C GLN A 149 -10.23 2.42 -0.56
N GLY A 150 -10.10 1.09 -0.55
CA GLY A 150 -9.43 0.32 0.49
C GLY A 150 -10.18 0.23 1.83
N LEU A 151 -11.34 0.86 1.99
CA LEU A 151 -12.12 0.77 3.23
C LEU A 151 -13.12 -0.39 3.20
N ILE A 152 -13.35 -1.01 4.37
CA ILE A 152 -14.43 -1.98 4.56
C ILE A 152 -15.76 -1.24 4.40
N HIS A 153 -16.56 -1.64 3.41
CA HIS A 153 -17.79 -0.95 3.03
C HIS A 153 -18.95 -1.91 2.81
N PHE A 154 -20.17 -1.38 2.60
CA PHE A 154 -21.38 -2.20 2.57
C PHE A 154 -22.63 -1.61 1.93
N GLN A 155 -23.58 -2.53 1.65
CA GLN A 155 -24.91 -2.28 1.11
C GLN A 155 -25.94 -3.34 1.60
N PHE A 156 -27.17 -2.94 1.93
CA PHE A 156 -28.24 -3.81 2.42
C PHE A 156 -29.60 -3.32 1.98
N ASN A 157 -30.53 -4.21 1.67
CA ASN A 157 -31.92 -3.86 1.38
C ASN A 157 -32.80 -4.03 2.62
N PRO A 158 -33.10 -2.96 3.39
CA PRO A 158 -34.00 -3.03 4.53
C PRO A 158 -35.47 -3.20 4.17
N GLY A 159 -35.85 -3.01 2.91
CA GLY A 159 -37.23 -3.02 2.47
C GLY A 159 -37.88 -4.41 2.42
N TYR A 160 -39.21 -4.40 2.36
CA TYR A 160 -40.04 -5.58 2.10
C TYR A 160 -40.21 -5.88 0.59
N THR A 161 -39.56 -5.09 -0.27
CA THR A 161 -39.62 -5.18 -1.73
C THR A 161 -38.21 -5.34 -2.31
N ASN A 162 -38.10 -5.85 -3.53
CA ASN A 162 -36.82 -5.96 -4.22
C ASN A 162 -36.23 -4.57 -4.48
N THR A 163 -34.93 -4.43 -4.23
CA THR A 163 -34.16 -3.20 -4.50
C THR A 163 -33.06 -3.54 -5.48
N VAL A 164 -32.76 -2.61 -6.41
CA VAL A 164 -31.68 -2.74 -7.40
C VAL A 164 -30.77 -1.52 -7.24
N ALA A 165 -29.47 -1.75 -7.15
CA ALA A 165 -28.45 -0.71 -7.22
C ALA A 165 -27.64 -0.86 -8.52
N ILE A 166 -27.17 0.27 -9.07
CA ILE A 166 -26.15 0.30 -10.10
C ILE A 166 -24.96 1.05 -9.51
N GLY A 167 -23.76 0.49 -9.63
CA GLY A 167 -22.51 1.10 -9.19
C GLY A 167 -21.50 1.16 -10.33
N ALA A 168 -20.65 2.18 -10.29
CA ALA A 168 -19.38 2.22 -11.02
C ALA A 168 -18.24 1.98 -10.03
N LEU A 169 -17.18 1.33 -10.47
CA LEU A 169 -16.01 1.00 -9.67
C LEU A 169 -14.76 1.54 -10.36
N SER A 170 -13.83 2.14 -9.61
CA SER A 170 -12.57 2.73 -10.09
C SER A 170 -11.48 1.67 -10.37
N SER A 171 -11.89 0.54 -10.94
CA SER A 171 -11.04 -0.48 -11.52
C SER A 171 -11.84 -1.25 -12.57
N GLN A 172 -11.24 -1.60 -13.68
CA GLN A 172 -11.83 -2.45 -14.73
C GLN A 172 -11.83 -3.93 -14.38
N ASN A 173 -11.13 -4.34 -13.31
CA ASN A 173 -11.27 -5.66 -12.70
C ASN A 173 -11.22 -5.58 -11.16
N PRO A 174 -12.30 -5.12 -10.51
CA PRO A 174 -12.32 -4.92 -9.07
C PRO A 174 -12.42 -6.27 -8.36
N GLY A 175 -11.29 -6.73 -7.80
CA GLY A 175 -11.28 -7.83 -6.84
C GLY A 175 -12.15 -7.50 -5.63
N THR A 176 -12.99 -8.44 -5.20
CA THR A 176 -13.87 -8.26 -4.03
C THR A 176 -13.43 -9.14 -2.88
N ILE A 177 -13.22 -8.56 -1.69
CA ILE A 177 -12.86 -9.31 -0.49
C ILE A 177 -14.06 -9.32 0.46
N THR A 178 -14.82 -10.42 0.46
CA THR A 178 -15.84 -10.65 1.49
C THR A 178 -15.13 -11.11 2.76
N ILE A 179 -15.24 -10.34 3.85
CA ILE A 179 -14.51 -10.63 5.10
C ILE A 179 -14.83 -12.04 5.65
N ALA A 180 -16.09 -12.46 5.59
CA ALA A 180 -16.48 -13.79 6.04
C ALA A 180 -15.79 -14.89 5.23
N ASP A 181 -15.77 -14.77 3.90
CA ASP A 181 -15.16 -15.75 3.01
C ASP A 181 -13.62 -15.72 3.12
N ALA A 182 -13.00 -14.54 3.24
CA ALA A 182 -11.55 -14.44 3.40
C ALA A 182 -11.05 -15.00 4.75
N VAL A 183 -11.78 -14.74 5.85
CA VAL A 183 -11.37 -15.15 7.21
C VAL A 183 -11.79 -16.60 7.53
N PHE A 184 -12.98 -17.03 7.10
CA PHE A 184 -13.56 -18.34 7.46
C PHE A 184 -13.78 -19.30 6.28
N GLY A 185 -13.78 -18.80 5.04
CA GLY A 185 -14.03 -19.58 3.82
C GLY A 185 -12.80 -19.80 2.92
N SER A 186 -11.63 -19.31 3.32
CA SER A 186 -10.40 -19.38 2.53
C SER A 186 -9.91 -20.81 2.37
N LYS A 187 -9.20 -21.06 1.26
CA LYS A 187 -8.70 -22.41 0.90
C LYS A 187 -7.18 -22.39 0.70
N PRO A 188 -6.40 -23.16 1.49
CA PRO A 188 -6.80 -23.84 2.72
C PRO A 188 -7.30 -22.84 3.81
N PRO A 189 -8.04 -23.29 4.83
CA PRO A 189 -8.55 -22.40 5.88
C PRO A 189 -7.43 -21.85 6.76
N ILE A 190 -7.66 -20.65 7.31
CA ILE A 190 -6.83 -20.12 8.40
C ILE A 190 -7.01 -21.02 9.64
N SER A 191 -5.91 -21.39 10.29
CA SER A 191 -5.92 -22.29 11.45
C SER A 191 -6.75 -21.75 12.62
N ASP A 192 -7.51 -22.63 13.28
CA ASP A 192 -8.37 -22.29 14.43
C ASP A 192 -7.63 -21.59 15.58
N GLU A 193 -6.34 -21.89 15.82
CA GLU A 193 -5.53 -21.21 16.85
C GLU A 193 -5.42 -19.69 16.57
N VAL A 194 -5.21 -19.31 15.31
CA VAL A 194 -5.14 -17.91 14.85
C VAL A 194 -6.52 -17.25 14.94
N LEU A 195 -7.57 -17.93 14.49
CA LEU A 195 -8.94 -17.40 14.52
C LEU A 195 -9.46 -17.22 15.96
N ALA A 196 -9.31 -18.23 16.81
CA ALA A 196 -9.72 -18.18 18.21
C ALA A 196 -9.03 -17.02 18.94
N LYS A 197 -7.71 -16.85 18.76
CA LYS A 197 -6.97 -15.75 19.38
C LYS A 197 -7.32 -14.37 18.81
N ALA A 198 -7.67 -14.28 17.52
CA ALA A 198 -8.14 -13.02 16.92
C ALA A 198 -9.48 -12.53 17.49
N PHE A 199 -10.40 -13.43 17.85
CA PHE A 199 -11.77 -13.10 18.27
C PHE A 199 -12.03 -13.09 19.79
N GLN A 200 -11.04 -13.46 20.63
CA GLN A 200 -11.10 -13.51 22.12
C GLN A 200 -11.47 -12.20 22.87
N ARG A 201 -11.85 -11.10 22.19
CA ARG A 201 -11.91 -9.75 22.78
C ARG A 201 -13.30 -9.26 23.21
N TRP A 202 -14.42 -9.84 22.77
CA TRP A 202 -15.72 -9.14 22.86
C TRP A 202 -16.40 -9.20 24.24
N GLN A 203 -15.98 -8.31 25.14
CA GLN A 203 -16.80 -7.76 26.22
C GLN A 203 -16.81 -6.21 26.09
N PRO A 204 -17.97 -5.55 26.08
CA PRO A 204 -18.04 -4.11 25.87
C PRO A 204 -17.60 -3.33 27.12
N LYS A 205 -16.79 -2.27 26.92
CA LYS A 205 -16.60 -1.19 27.90
C LYS A 205 -16.98 0.15 27.27
N SER A 206 -17.87 0.87 27.93
CA SER A 206 -18.43 2.15 27.49
C SER A 206 -17.58 3.34 27.96
N SER A 207 -17.26 4.24 27.04
CA SER A 207 -17.01 5.65 27.34
C SER A 207 -17.13 6.50 26.06
N SER A 208 -17.57 7.74 26.25
CA SER A 208 -18.04 8.65 25.19
C SER A 208 -17.20 9.92 25.16
N SER A 209 -16.77 10.33 23.97
CA SER A 209 -16.41 11.72 23.68
C SER A 209 -16.53 11.96 22.17
N LEU A 210 -17.16 13.08 21.81
CA LEU A 210 -17.37 13.51 20.43
C LEU A 210 -16.42 14.67 20.15
N LEU A 211 -15.55 14.52 19.15
CA LEU A 211 -14.88 15.62 18.47
C LEU A 211 -15.10 15.49 16.97
N ALA A 212 -15.74 16.50 16.39
CA ALA A 212 -15.95 16.65 14.96
C ALA A 212 -14.89 17.59 14.39
N MET A 213 -14.40 17.30 13.18
CA MET A 213 -13.71 18.26 12.32
C MET A 213 -14.11 18.00 10.86
N ALA A 214 -14.17 19.07 10.07
CA ALA A 214 -14.70 19.08 8.73
C ALA A 214 -13.76 18.42 7.71
N SER A 215 -14.32 17.85 6.65
CA SER A 215 -13.60 17.37 5.48
C SER A 215 -13.44 18.49 4.45
N SER A 216 -12.21 18.93 4.22
CA SER A 216 -11.82 19.64 2.99
C SER A 216 -11.52 18.63 1.87
N LEU A 217 -11.91 18.95 0.64
CA LEU A 217 -11.51 18.21 -0.56
C LEU A 217 -9.97 18.26 -0.71
N ALA A 218 -9.36 17.13 -1.05
CA ALA A 218 -7.98 17.05 -1.51
C ALA A 218 -7.88 15.97 -2.58
N MET A 219 -7.22 16.29 -3.69
CA MET A 219 -6.83 15.35 -4.73
C MET A 219 -5.30 15.33 -4.79
N ALA A 220 -4.71 14.17 -5.07
CA ALA A 220 -3.31 14.08 -5.46
C ALA A 220 -3.13 12.84 -6.36
N SER A 221 -2.57 13.05 -7.55
CA SER A 221 -1.49 12.20 -8.03
C SER A 221 -0.18 12.70 -7.39
N ASP A 222 0.86 11.86 -7.33
CA ASP A 222 2.22 12.34 -7.05
C ASP A 222 2.86 12.79 -8.39
N PRO A 223 2.91 14.10 -8.71
CA PRO A 223 3.82 14.57 -9.75
C PRO A 223 5.27 14.31 -9.31
N SER A 224 6.20 14.36 -10.27
CA SER A 224 7.63 14.37 -9.91
C SER A 224 7.92 15.47 -8.88
N PRO A 225 8.68 15.18 -7.81
CA PRO A 225 8.85 16.12 -6.70
C PRO A 225 9.52 17.41 -7.18
N LEU A 226 8.89 18.56 -6.89
CA LEU A 226 9.38 19.90 -7.26
C LEU A 226 10.62 20.35 -6.45
N GLN A 227 10.98 19.58 -5.42
CA GLN A 227 12.07 19.83 -4.48
C GLN A 227 12.55 18.51 -3.89
N ASP A 228 13.83 18.43 -3.49
CA ASP A 228 14.51 17.23 -2.97
C ASP A 228 13.73 16.41 -1.93
N PHE A 229 12.97 17.09 -1.06
CA PHE A 229 12.16 16.49 -0.01
C PHE A 229 11.09 17.47 0.47
N CYS A 230 9.99 16.97 1.03
CA CYS A 230 8.93 17.79 1.63
C CYS A 230 8.76 17.46 3.11
N VAL A 231 9.64 17.97 3.99
CA VAL A 231 9.50 17.71 5.44
C VAL A 231 8.16 18.24 5.95
N ALA A 232 7.38 17.40 6.63
CA ALA A 232 6.07 17.78 7.15
C ALA A 232 6.13 18.96 8.14
N ASP A 233 5.45 20.06 7.80
CA ASP A 233 5.02 21.03 8.79
C ASP A 233 3.76 20.54 9.50
N LYS A 234 3.89 20.26 10.80
CA LYS A 234 2.80 19.86 11.70
C LYS A 234 2.06 21.04 12.33
N ALA A 235 2.61 22.27 12.24
CA ALA A 235 2.00 23.47 12.79
C ALA A 235 1.02 24.15 11.81
N SER A 236 1.22 23.96 10.49
CA SER A 236 0.28 24.45 9.47
C SER A 236 -1.13 23.90 9.66
N LYS A 237 -2.10 24.80 9.46
CA LYS A 237 -3.54 24.49 9.43
C LYS A 237 -4.00 24.01 8.03
N VAL A 238 -3.16 24.13 7.01
CA VAL A 238 -3.45 23.73 5.63
C VAL A 238 -3.09 22.25 5.43
N ARG A 239 -3.91 21.53 4.65
CA ARG A 239 -3.74 20.10 4.37
C ARG A 239 -3.86 19.84 2.86
N VAL A 240 -2.89 19.11 2.31
CA VAL A 240 -2.79 18.75 0.89
C VAL A 240 -2.52 17.25 0.76
N ASN A 241 -3.56 16.44 0.95
CA ASN A 241 -3.48 14.96 1.02
C ASN A 241 -2.34 14.41 1.93
N GLY A 242 -2.02 15.12 3.01
CA GLY A 242 -0.80 14.88 3.78
C GLY A 242 -0.46 16.06 4.70
N PHE A 243 0.81 16.44 4.73
CA PHE A 243 1.30 17.66 5.37
C PHE A 243 1.91 18.59 4.30
N VAL A 244 1.73 19.90 4.46
CA VAL A 244 2.50 20.87 3.66
C VAL A 244 3.99 20.81 4.05
N CYS A 245 4.87 21.24 3.16
CA CYS A 245 6.30 21.25 3.42
C CYS A 245 6.69 22.40 4.36
N LYS A 246 7.67 22.17 5.24
CA LYS A 246 8.48 23.23 5.85
C LYS A 246 9.28 23.96 4.77
N ASP A 247 9.68 25.19 5.08
CA ASP A 247 10.75 25.89 4.36
C ASP A 247 12.03 25.02 4.34
N PRO A 248 12.61 24.69 3.16
CA PRO A 248 13.82 23.88 3.06
C PRO A 248 15.04 24.43 3.81
N THR A 249 15.11 25.74 4.02
CA THR A 249 16.24 26.38 4.74
C THR A 249 16.29 25.97 6.21
N VAL A 250 15.13 25.79 6.87
CA VAL A 250 15.05 25.48 8.31
C VAL A 250 15.10 23.98 8.64
N VAL A 251 15.02 23.11 7.62
CA VAL A 251 15.10 21.64 7.77
C VAL A 251 16.45 21.21 8.36
N LYS A 252 16.49 20.13 9.15
CA LYS A 252 17.71 19.60 9.81
C LYS A 252 17.79 18.08 9.71
N ALA A 253 18.95 17.48 10.02
CA ALA A 253 19.12 16.02 9.94
C ALA A 253 18.19 15.28 10.92
N GLU A 254 17.81 15.94 12.02
CA GLU A 254 16.81 15.50 12.99
C GLU A 254 15.43 15.27 12.38
N ASP A 255 15.07 15.96 11.29
CA ASP A 255 13.79 15.76 10.61
C ASP A 255 13.69 14.39 9.91
N PHE A 256 14.82 13.77 9.58
CA PHE A 256 14.94 12.47 8.89
C PHE A 256 15.29 11.31 9.83
N PHE A 257 15.29 11.53 11.14
CA PHE A 257 15.81 10.62 12.16
C PHE A 257 14.74 10.17 13.16
N SER A 258 14.81 8.91 13.60
CA SER A 258 14.12 8.43 14.81
C SER A 258 14.95 7.43 15.59
N THR A 259 14.49 7.08 16.78
CA THR A 259 15.14 6.10 17.68
C THR A 259 14.09 5.26 18.39
N GLY A 260 14.48 4.11 18.92
CA GLY A 260 13.62 3.24 19.73
C GLY A 260 13.22 1.91 19.08
N LEU A 261 13.70 1.57 17.89
CA LEU A 261 13.50 0.22 17.32
C LEU A 261 14.43 -0.84 17.95
N ASP A 262 15.31 -0.46 18.87
CA ASP A 262 16.06 -1.36 19.77
C ASP A 262 15.16 -1.93 20.87
N LYS A 263 14.15 -1.16 21.31
CA LYS A 263 13.29 -1.47 22.45
C LYS A 263 12.17 -2.40 22.03
N ALA A 264 12.02 -3.50 22.77
CA ALA A 264 10.89 -4.40 22.61
C ALA A 264 9.58 -3.69 22.99
N GLY A 265 8.56 -3.83 22.17
CA GLY A 265 7.20 -3.37 22.47
C GLY A 265 6.53 -4.19 23.56
N ASP A 266 5.53 -3.61 24.23
CA ASP A 266 4.73 -4.30 25.25
C ASP A 266 3.83 -5.38 24.62
N THR A 267 4.27 -6.64 24.73
CA THR A 267 3.56 -7.85 24.32
C THR A 267 2.70 -8.47 25.43
N GLY A 268 2.56 -7.85 26.61
CA GLY A 268 1.73 -8.35 27.71
C GLY A 268 0.21 -8.26 27.44
N LYS A 269 -0.18 -7.59 26.36
CA LYS A 269 -1.57 -7.46 25.88
C LYS A 269 -2.11 -8.82 25.41
N LYS A 270 -3.44 -9.01 25.44
CA LYS A 270 -4.13 -10.28 25.07
C LYS A 270 -3.66 -10.93 23.75
N LEU A 271 -3.36 -10.12 22.73
CA LEU A 271 -2.89 -10.63 21.43
C LEU A 271 -1.44 -11.15 21.49
N GLY A 272 -0.63 -10.77 22.47
CA GLY A 272 0.76 -11.21 22.61
C GLY A 272 1.70 -10.56 21.59
N SER A 273 1.32 -9.45 20.97
CA SER A 273 2.09 -8.76 19.93
C SER A 273 2.06 -7.24 20.13
N ASN A 274 3.08 -6.55 19.61
CA ASN A 274 3.12 -5.08 19.54
C ASN A 274 3.84 -4.61 18.28
N VAL A 275 3.22 -3.67 17.55
CA VAL A 275 3.82 -3.00 16.38
C VAL A 275 4.32 -1.62 16.80
N THR A 276 5.63 -1.38 16.66
CA THR A 276 6.28 -0.08 16.89
C THR A 276 6.59 0.55 15.53
N ALA A 277 5.76 1.50 15.11
CA ALA A 277 5.86 2.11 13.78
C ALA A 277 6.70 3.39 13.74
N VAL A 278 7.48 3.53 12.68
CA VAL A 278 8.27 4.70 12.29
C VAL A 278 7.79 5.17 10.92
N ASN A 279 6.78 6.04 10.95
CA ASN A 279 6.08 6.62 9.80
C ASN A 279 6.20 8.16 9.83
N VAL A 280 5.48 8.87 8.95
CA VAL A 280 5.50 10.35 8.88
C VAL A 280 5.18 11.06 10.21
N ASN A 281 4.44 10.42 11.12
CA ASN A 281 4.17 10.97 12.44
C ASN A 281 5.38 10.89 13.38
N LYS A 282 6.33 9.99 13.14
CA LYS A 282 7.62 9.88 13.87
C LYS A 282 8.76 10.61 13.17
N ILE A 283 8.97 10.37 11.88
CA ILE A 283 9.98 11.07 11.05
C ILE A 283 9.25 12.01 10.12
N VAL A 284 9.29 13.32 10.39
CA VAL A 284 8.60 14.33 9.57
C VAL A 284 9.15 14.42 8.15
N GLY A 285 10.41 14.05 7.94
CA GLY A 285 11.04 13.94 6.63
C GLY A 285 10.52 12.80 5.75
N LEU A 286 9.73 11.85 6.26
CA LEU A 286 9.07 10.82 5.43
C LEU A 286 7.88 11.33 4.62
N ASN A 287 7.44 12.56 4.84
CA ASN A 287 6.32 13.14 4.08
C ASN A 287 6.69 13.22 2.59
N THR A 288 5.76 12.77 1.74
CA THR A 288 5.92 12.52 0.29
C THR A 288 7.01 11.52 -0.14
N LEU A 289 7.61 10.74 0.77
CA LEU A 289 8.71 9.82 0.41
C LEU A 289 8.31 8.35 0.17
N GLY A 290 7.01 8.01 0.21
CA GLY A 290 6.50 6.70 -0.24
C GLY A 290 6.88 5.49 0.61
N ILE A 291 7.41 5.66 1.84
CA ILE A 291 7.87 4.53 2.65
C ILE A 291 7.76 4.75 4.17
N SER A 292 7.62 3.66 4.93
CA SER A 292 7.77 3.65 6.39
C SER A 292 8.33 2.32 6.89
N MET A 293 8.77 2.27 8.16
CA MET A 293 9.36 1.08 8.78
C MET A 293 8.65 0.73 10.09
N VAL A 294 8.63 -0.55 10.47
CA VAL A 294 8.05 -1.06 11.71
C VAL A 294 9.00 -2.06 12.37
N ARG A 295 9.02 -2.09 13.70
CA ARG A 295 9.41 -3.28 14.47
C ARG A 295 8.15 -3.97 14.96
N ILE A 296 8.13 -5.30 14.93
CA ILE A 296 7.04 -6.09 15.50
C ILE A 296 7.61 -7.12 16.47
N ASP A 297 7.20 -7.02 17.73
CA ASP A 297 7.56 -7.95 18.80
C ASP A 297 6.39 -8.90 19.07
N TYR A 298 6.69 -10.19 19.25
CA TYR A 298 5.73 -11.24 19.56
C TYR A 298 6.20 -12.04 20.77
N ALA A 299 5.38 -12.10 21.82
CA ALA A 299 5.50 -13.10 22.88
C ALA A 299 5.28 -14.53 22.32
N PRO A 300 5.52 -15.60 23.10
CA PRO A 300 5.12 -16.95 22.72
C PRO A 300 3.60 -16.98 22.43
N LYS A 301 3.20 -17.66 21.36
CA LYS A 301 1.81 -17.64 20.85
C LYS A 301 1.29 -16.24 20.48
N GLY A 302 2.15 -15.23 20.31
CA GLY A 302 1.78 -13.87 19.94
C GLY A 302 1.18 -13.78 18.54
N LEU A 303 0.14 -12.96 18.35
CA LEU A 303 -0.60 -12.82 17.09
C LEU A 303 -0.72 -11.34 16.73
N ASN A 304 -0.19 -10.92 15.58
CA ASN A 304 -0.69 -9.74 14.89
C ASN A 304 -1.93 -10.19 14.09
N ALA A 305 -3.11 -9.79 14.59
CA ALA A 305 -4.40 -10.32 14.14
C ALA A 305 -4.68 -9.97 12.66
N PRO A 306 -5.56 -10.72 11.96
CA PRO A 306 -5.92 -10.42 10.57
C PRO A 306 -6.21 -8.93 10.35
N HIS A 307 -5.45 -8.32 9.45
CA HIS A 307 -5.50 -6.89 9.13
C HIS A 307 -5.16 -6.64 7.66
N THR A 308 -5.32 -5.40 7.23
CA THR A 308 -4.90 -4.94 5.90
C THR A 308 -4.34 -3.52 5.98
N HIS A 309 -3.45 -3.21 5.03
CA HIS A 309 -2.87 -1.89 4.79
C HIS A 309 -3.47 -1.34 3.48
N PRO A 310 -4.44 -0.40 3.52
CA PRO A 310 -5.19 0.04 2.35
C PRO A 310 -4.44 0.99 1.41
N ARG A 311 -3.17 1.31 1.73
CA ARG A 311 -2.29 2.20 0.96
C ARG A 311 -0.84 1.69 0.88
N ALA A 312 -0.59 0.42 1.21
CA ALA A 312 0.78 -0.11 1.18
C ALA A 312 0.86 -1.63 1.09
N THR A 313 1.83 -2.11 0.33
CA THR A 313 2.45 -3.43 0.49
C THR A 313 3.30 -3.44 1.77
N GLU A 314 3.28 -4.53 2.54
CA GLU A 314 4.23 -4.78 3.64
C GLU A 314 5.29 -5.81 3.19
N ILE A 315 6.57 -5.55 3.45
CA ILE A 315 7.66 -6.53 3.37
C ILE A 315 8.33 -6.65 4.74
N LEU A 316 8.53 -7.85 5.27
CA LEU A 316 9.18 -8.07 6.56
C LEU A 316 10.28 -9.12 6.51
N THR A 317 11.24 -8.98 7.44
CA THR A 317 12.27 -9.96 7.77
C THR A 317 12.20 -10.32 9.25
N VAL A 318 12.36 -11.60 9.58
CA VAL A 318 12.48 -12.04 10.99
C VAL A 318 13.93 -11.84 11.43
N ILE A 319 14.15 -11.11 12.53
CA ILE A 319 15.50 -10.90 13.09
C ILE A 319 15.79 -11.84 14.27
N GLU A 320 14.75 -12.31 14.98
CA GLU A 320 14.84 -13.26 16.09
C GLU A 320 13.61 -14.18 16.10
N GLY A 321 13.78 -15.47 16.43
CA GLY A 321 12.67 -16.43 16.56
C GLY A 321 12.14 -16.99 15.24
N GLN A 322 10.82 -17.26 15.21
CA GLN A 322 10.11 -17.83 14.06
C GLN A 322 8.67 -17.31 13.96
N LEU A 323 8.18 -17.11 12.72
CA LEU A 323 6.90 -16.46 12.47
C LEU A 323 6.11 -17.23 11.42
N PHE A 324 4.91 -17.70 11.77
CA PHE A 324 3.93 -18.18 10.81
C PHE A 324 3.18 -16.97 10.22
N VAL A 325 3.24 -16.82 8.90
CA VAL A 325 2.62 -15.68 8.21
C VAL A 325 1.67 -16.16 7.13
N GLY A 326 0.71 -15.32 6.74
CA GLY A 326 -0.06 -15.55 5.52
C GLY A 326 -0.94 -14.39 5.10
N PHE A 327 -1.36 -14.42 3.84
CA PHE A 327 -2.34 -13.50 3.25
C PHE A 327 -3.38 -14.24 2.41
N VAL A 328 -4.51 -13.57 2.20
CA VAL A 328 -5.67 -14.12 1.49
C VAL A 328 -5.99 -13.26 0.27
N THR A 329 -6.16 -13.90 -0.89
CA THR A 329 -6.54 -13.25 -2.16
C THR A 329 -7.97 -12.74 -2.13
N SER A 330 -8.30 -11.82 -3.04
CA SER A 330 -9.69 -11.47 -3.33
C SER A 330 -10.43 -12.61 -4.04
N ASN A 331 -11.76 -12.45 -4.18
CA ASN A 331 -12.64 -13.40 -4.83
C ASN A 331 -12.37 -13.45 -6.34
N SER A 332 -11.49 -14.37 -6.73
CA SER A 332 -11.44 -14.92 -8.09
C SER A 332 -12.51 -16.01 -8.27
N ASP A 333 -12.67 -16.51 -9.50
CA ASP A 333 -13.75 -17.46 -9.88
C ASP A 333 -13.78 -18.79 -9.07
N ASN A 334 -12.76 -19.08 -8.26
CA ASN A 334 -12.67 -20.28 -7.40
C ASN A 334 -12.70 -19.98 -5.88
N GLY A 335 -12.95 -18.73 -5.47
CA GLY A 335 -12.98 -18.27 -4.08
C GLY A 335 -11.62 -17.78 -3.54
N ASN A 336 -11.57 -17.42 -2.25
CA ASN A 336 -10.36 -16.89 -1.61
C ASN A 336 -9.28 -17.97 -1.42
N ARG A 337 -8.06 -17.67 -1.87
CA ARG A 337 -6.88 -18.53 -1.71
C ARG A 337 -5.99 -18.01 -0.59
N LEU A 338 -5.60 -18.90 0.32
CA LEU A 338 -4.65 -18.60 1.39
C LEU A 338 -3.22 -18.95 0.96
N PHE A 339 -2.30 -17.99 1.11
CA PHE A 339 -0.86 -18.19 0.99
C PHE A 339 -0.24 -18.10 2.39
N THR A 340 0.53 -19.10 2.80
CA THR A 340 1.17 -19.15 4.14
C THR A 340 2.61 -19.63 4.09
N LYS A 341 3.40 -19.22 5.09
CA LYS A 341 4.78 -19.69 5.26
C LYS A 341 5.20 -19.68 6.73
N MET A 342 6.06 -20.62 7.11
CA MET A 342 6.87 -20.54 8.33
C MET A 342 8.18 -19.82 8.01
N LEU A 343 8.40 -18.66 8.61
CA LEU A 343 9.62 -17.87 8.52
C LEU A 343 10.52 -18.16 9.73
N LYS A 344 11.83 -18.20 9.50
CA LYS A 344 12.89 -18.22 10.51
C LYS A 344 13.70 -16.92 10.42
N LYS A 345 14.59 -16.67 11.39
CA LYS A 345 15.57 -15.57 11.30
C LYS A 345 16.20 -15.52 9.90
N GLY A 346 16.17 -14.33 9.26
CA GLY A 346 16.71 -14.09 7.93
C GLY A 346 15.80 -14.42 6.74
N ASP A 347 14.62 -15.01 7.00
CA ASP A 347 13.60 -15.19 5.99
C ASP A 347 12.79 -13.90 5.82
N VAL A 348 12.48 -13.59 4.55
CA VAL A 348 11.74 -12.42 4.10
C VAL A 348 10.42 -12.85 3.47
N PHE A 349 9.35 -12.12 3.75
CA PHE A 349 8.05 -12.34 3.15
C PHE A 349 7.37 -11.01 2.81
N VAL A 350 6.58 -10.99 1.73
CA VAL A 350 5.84 -9.81 1.28
C VAL A 350 4.34 -10.06 1.23
N PHE A 351 3.56 -9.08 1.67
CA PHE A 351 2.10 -9.06 1.70
C PHE A 351 1.63 -7.95 0.74
N PRO A 352 0.98 -8.29 -0.39
CA PRO A 352 0.49 -7.31 -1.34
C PRO A 352 -0.49 -6.31 -0.72
N GLU A 353 -0.49 -5.09 -1.24
CA GLU A 353 -1.36 -3.99 -0.80
C GLU A 353 -2.84 -4.37 -0.74
N GLY A 354 -3.55 -3.90 0.29
CA GLY A 354 -4.98 -4.10 0.45
C GLY A 354 -5.41 -5.52 0.85
N LEU A 355 -4.57 -6.55 0.69
CA LEU A 355 -4.93 -7.94 1.04
C LEU A 355 -4.97 -8.17 2.56
N ILE A 356 -5.90 -9.03 2.99
CA ILE A 356 -6.02 -9.43 4.40
C ILE A 356 -4.88 -10.39 4.73
N HIS A 357 -4.07 -10.06 5.73
CA HIS A 357 -2.92 -10.83 6.17
C HIS A 357 -2.78 -10.87 7.69
N PHE A 358 -1.97 -11.80 8.18
CA PHE A 358 -1.69 -12.01 9.60
C PHE A 358 -0.26 -12.51 9.81
N GLN A 359 0.25 -12.30 11.03
CA GLN A 359 1.50 -12.89 11.48
C GLN A 359 1.34 -13.45 12.90
N PHE A 360 1.81 -14.67 13.12
CA PHE A 360 1.63 -15.43 14.34
C PHE A 360 2.95 -16.06 14.77
N ASN A 361 3.31 -15.99 16.03
CA ASN A 361 4.44 -16.71 16.61
C ASN A 361 3.94 -18.04 17.20
N PRO A 362 4.02 -19.18 16.49
CA PRO A 362 3.55 -20.46 17.04
C PRO A 362 4.49 -21.03 18.12
N GLY A 363 5.68 -20.45 18.30
CA GLY A 363 6.75 -20.96 19.16
C GLY A 363 6.60 -20.64 20.65
N HIS A 364 7.55 -21.18 21.41
CA HIS A 364 7.64 -21.05 22.87
C HIS A 364 8.58 -19.93 23.33
N THR A 365 9.29 -19.27 22.41
CA THR A 365 10.16 -18.13 22.66
C THR A 365 9.55 -16.86 22.07
N ASN A 366 10.09 -15.70 22.45
CA ASN A 366 9.81 -14.45 21.74
C ASN A 366 10.27 -14.54 20.27
N THR A 367 9.64 -13.74 19.42
CA THR A 367 9.99 -13.53 18.01
C THR A 367 9.98 -12.04 17.73
N VAL A 368 10.92 -11.56 16.93
CA VAL A 368 11.04 -10.14 16.54
C VAL A 368 11.23 -10.04 15.04
N ALA A 369 10.47 -9.15 14.40
CA ALA A 369 10.57 -8.85 12.98
C ALA A 369 10.79 -7.34 12.74
N ILE A 370 11.46 -7.02 11.63
CA ILE A 370 11.53 -5.67 11.06
C ILE A 370 10.76 -5.70 9.75
N GLY A 371 9.77 -4.81 9.62
CA GLY A 371 8.96 -4.64 8.42
C GLY A 371 9.14 -3.26 7.81
N ALA A 372 8.81 -3.12 6.54
CA ALA A 372 8.70 -1.85 5.85
C ALA A 372 7.45 -1.85 4.97
N LEU A 373 6.86 -0.67 4.78
CA LEU A 373 5.61 -0.51 4.04
C LEU A 373 5.78 0.53 2.94
N SER A 374 5.21 0.28 1.75
CA SER A 374 5.30 1.13 0.55
C SER A 374 4.48 2.43 0.64
N SER A 375 4.39 3.01 1.84
CA SER A 375 3.79 4.33 2.10
C SER A 375 4.32 4.91 3.40
N GLN A 376 4.48 6.22 3.44
CA GLN A 376 4.76 7.02 4.64
C GLN A 376 3.60 7.07 5.63
N ASN A 377 2.39 6.67 5.21
CA ASN A 377 1.22 6.50 6.05
C ASN A 377 0.35 5.35 5.50
N PRO A 378 0.71 4.09 5.75
CA PRO A 378 0.04 2.92 5.16
C PRO A 378 -1.42 2.80 5.57
N GLY A 379 -1.76 3.26 6.79
CA GLY A 379 -3.04 2.98 7.45
C GLY A 379 -3.16 1.51 7.84
N THR A 380 -3.97 1.19 8.84
CA THR A 380 -4.17 -0.20 9.28
C THR A 380 -5.62 -0.44 9.60
N ILE A 381 -6.18 -1.53 9.07
CA ILE A 381 -7.54 -2.00 9.37
C ILE A 381 -7.44 -3.40 9.97
N THR A 382 -7.37 -3.51 11.30
CA THR A 382 -7.53 -4.80 11.98
C THR A 382 -8.96 -5.28 11.82
N ILE A 383 -9.16 -6.42 11.15
CA ILE A 383 -10.48 -6.90 10.70
C ILE A 383 -11.44 -7.08 11.87
N ALA A 384 -11.03 -7.77 12.93
CA ALA A 384 -11.87 -7.97 14.11
C ALA A 384 -12.29 -6.64 14.78
N ASN A 385 -11.41 -5.64 14.82
CA ASN A 385 -11.70 -4.33 15.40
C ASN A 385 -12.56 -3.44 14.48
N ALA A 386 -12.43 -3.59 13.16
CA ALA A 386 -13.26 -2.86 12.20
C ALA A 386 -14.68 -3.43 12.11
N VAL A 387 -14.82 -4.74 12.23
CA VAL A 387 -16.12 -5.43 12.15
C VAL A 387 -16.88 -5.39 13.47
N PHE A 388 -16.22 -5.70 14.59
CA PHE A 388 -16.88 -5.87 15.91
C PHE A 388 -16.58 -4.73 16.90
N GLY A 389 -15.66 -3.82 16.57
CA GLY A 389 -15.19 -2.73 17.43
C GLY A 389 -15.40 -1.32 16.89
N SER A 390 -16.12 -1.16 15.77
CA SER A 390 -16.39 0.16 15.20
C SER A 390 -17.25 1.03 16.13
N LYS A 391 -17.11 2.36 16.00
CA LYS A 391 -17.99 3.33 16.68
C LYS A 391 -18.67 4.24 15.65
N PRO A 392 -20.01 4.23 15.54
CA PRO A 392 -20.95 3.27 16.14
C PRO A 392 -20.68 1.81 15.67
N PRO A 393 -21.18 0.79 16.39
CA PRO A 393 -21.01 -0.61 16.02
C PRO A 393 -21.79 -0.97 14.74
N ILE A 394 -21.24 -1.89 13.94
CA ILE A 394 -21.99 -2.62 12.90
C ILE A 394 -23.07 -3.47 13.59
N SER A 395 -24.25 -3.57 12.98
CA SER A 395 -25.42 -4.22 13.60
C SER A 395 -25.32 -5.73 13.70
N ASP A 396 -25.83 -6.25 14.81
CA ASP A 396 -26.01 -7.69 15.06
C ASP A 396 -26.83 -8.40 13.97
N GLU A 397 -27.81 -7.77 13.31
CA GLU A 397 -28.54 -8.40 12.18
C GLU A 397 -27.61 -8.75 11.01
N VAL A 398 -26.60 -7.92 10.87
CA VAL A 398 -25.78 -7.84 9.69
C VAL A 398 -24.54 -8.66 9.91
N LEU A 399 -23.97 -8.59 11.11
CA LEU A 399 -23.02 -9.58 11.60
C LEU A 399 -23.67 -10.98 11.56
N ALA A 400 -24.93 -11.13 12.02
CA ALA A 400 -25.70 -12.38 11.90
C ALA A 400 -25.85 -12.87 10.46
N LYS A 401 -26.14 -12.00 9.49
CA LYS A 401 -26.27 -12.38 8.07
C LYS A 401 -24.93 -12.63 7.38
N ALA A 402 -23.91 -11.83 7.66
CA ALA A 402 -22.57 -11.96 7.08
C ALA A 402 -21.83 -13.18 7.63
N PHE A 403 -21.98 -13.50 8.92
CA PHE A 403 -21.34 -14.64 9.60
C PHE A 403 -22.28 -15.83 9.86
N GLN A 404 -23.56 -15.75 9.46
CA GLN A 404 -24.55 -16.82 9.54
C GLN A 404 -24.88 -17.32 10.97
N ILE A 405 -25.13 -16.41 11.93
CA ILE A 405 -25.42 -16.69 13.37
C ILE A 405 -26.75 -16.05 13.87
N THR A 406 -27.31 -16.48 15.01
CA THR A 406 -28.66 -16.07 15.48
C THR A 406 -28.69 -14.96 16.57
N ARG A 407 -29.74 -14.12 16.53
CA ARG A 407 -29.92 -12.87 17.32
C ARG A 407 -30.60 -13.08 18.68
N MET A 408 -30.14 -12.39 19.74
CA MET A 408 -30.99 -12.01 20.89
C MET A 408 -30.41 -10.78 21.64
N ALA A 409 -31.31 -9.94 22.17
CA ALA A 409 -31.06 -8.81 23.09
C ALA A 409 -30.27 -7.56 22.60
N ALA A 410 -30.86 -6.77 21.69
CA ALA A 410 -30.50 -5.34 21.51
C ALA A 410 -31.71 -4.47 21.06
N LYS A 411 -32.21 -3.64 21.98
CA LYS A 411 -33.08 -2.45 21.78
C LYS A 411 -32.48 -1.35 22.70
N THR A 412 -32.55 -0.03 22.47
CA THR A 412 -33.57 0.78 21.78
C THR A 412 -33.00 2.17 21.41
N LEU A 413 -33.62 2.85 20.42
CA LEU A 413 -33.68 4.32 20.23
C LEU A 413 -32.43 5.08 19.66
N LEU A 414 -32.54 6.22 18.93
CA LEU A 414 -33.16 6.53 17.61
C LEU A 414 -32.82 8.00 17.18
N LEU A 415 -32.60 8.29 15.87
CA LEU A 415 -32.66 9.61 15.17
C LEU A 415 -31.59 10.71 15.54
N ALA A 416 -31.22 11.70 14.69
CA ALA A 416 -31.70 12.11 13.35
C ALA A 416 -30.67 12.86 12.44
N LEU A 417 -31.12 13.09 11.19
CA LEU A 417 -30.77 14.17 10.23
C LEU A 417 -29.52 14.03 9.33
N LEU A 418 -29.26 15.06 8.49
CA LEU A 418 -29.04 14.87 7.04
C LEU A 418 -28.34 16.06 6.33
N ALA A 419 -27.35 15.76 5.49
CA ALA A 419 -26.71 16.63 4.47
C ALA A 419 -26.07 15.75 3.35
N VAL A 420 -25.31 16.29 2.37
CA VAL A 420 -25.78 16.98 1.13
C VAL A 420 -24.72 16.85 -0.02
N ALA A 421 -25.19 16.86 -1.27
CA ALA A 421 -24.53 17.17 -2.58
C ALA A 421 -23.26 16.44 -3.13
N SER A 422 -23.53 15.57 -4.12
CA SER A 422 -22.96 15.49 -5.50
C SER A 422 -21.47 15.22 -5.82
N SER A 423 -21.28 14.62 -7.01
CA SER A 423 -20.08 13.96 -7.53
C SER A 423 -19.32 14.73 -8.61
N LEU A 424 -17.99 14.60 -8.62
CA LEU A 424 -17.12 14.65 -9.81
C LEU A 424 -16.06 13.55 -9.69
N ALA A 425 -15.57 13.04 -10.82
CA ALA A 425 -14.56 11.99 -10.90
C ALA A 425 -13.26 12.53 -11.52
N MET A 426 -12.11 12.05 -11.03
CA MET A 426 -10.78 12.24 -11.66
C MET A 426 -9.96 10.96 -11.46
N ALA A 427 -9.02 10.72 -12.36
CA ALA A 427 -8.19 9.52 -12.38
C ALA A 427 -7.01 9.59 -11.39
N SER A 428 -6.53 8.39 -11.03
CA SER A 428 -5.25 8.12 -10.37
C SER A 428 -4.52 7.07 -11.23
N ASP A 429 -3.29 6.69 -10.86
CA ASP A 429 -2.61 5.57 -11.51
C ASP A 429 -3.52 4.32 -11.49
N PRO A 430 -3.59 3.56 -12.60
CA PRO A 430 -4.53 2.45 -12.70
C PRO A 430 -4.24 1.42 -11.61
N SER A 431 -5.21 1.26 -10.69
CA SER A 431 -5.12 0.27 -9.61
C SER A 431 -4.85 -1.13 -10.18
N PRO A 432 -4.06 -1.99 -9.51
CA PRO A 432 -3.72 -3.32 -10.02
C PRO A 432 -4.95 -4.12 -10.45
N LEU A 433 -4.90 -4.76 -11.62
CA LEU A 433 -6.05 -5.52 -12.17
C LEU A 433 -6.20 -6.92 -11.58
N GLN A 434 -5.30 -7.26 -10.68
CA GLN A 434 -5.18 -8.54 -9.99
C GLN A 434 -4.42 -8.30 -8.68
N ASP A 435 -4.64 -9.18 -7.70
CA ASP A 435 -4.11 -9.05 -6.34
C ASP A 435 -2.57 -8.98 -6.26
N PHE A 436 -1.86 -9.54 -7.26
CA PHE A 436 -0.41 -9.52 -7.39
C PHE A 436 0.01 -9.82 -8.84
N CYS A 437 1.21 -9.41 -9.23
CA CYS A 437 1.83 -9.77 -10.52
C CYS A 437 3.19 -10.42 -10.28
N VAL A 438 3.25 -11.73 -9.98
CA VAL A 438 4.55 -12.41 -9.82
C VAL A 438 5.32 -12.39 -11.14
N ALA A 439 6.57 -11.90 -11.12
CA ALA A 439 7.42 -11.82 -12.31
C ALA A 439 7.63 -13.19 -12.97
N ASP A 440 7.25 -13.32 -14.25
CA ASP A 440 7.75 -14.39 -15.11
C ASP A 440 9.11 -14.00 -15.70
N LYS A 441 10.15 -14.71 -15.25
CA LYS A 441 11.54 -14.54 -15.68
C LYS A 441 11.90 -15.40 -16.90
N ALA A 442 11.01 -16.28 -17.35
CA ALA A 442 11.20 -17.13 -18.53
C ALA A 442 10.58 -16.50 -19.80
N SER A 443 9.65 -15.56 -19.65
CA SER A 443 9.11 -14.79 -20.77
C SER A 443 10.20 -13.99 -21.50
N LYS A 444 10.13 -14.00 -22.83
CA LYS A 444 10.93 -13.12 -23.70
C LYS A 444 10.29 -11.75 -23.93
N VAL A 445 9.02 -11.57 -23.52
CA VAL A 445 8.31 -10.30 -23.61
C VAL A 445 8.73 -9.44 -22.42
N LEU A 446 9.30 -8.28 -22.72
CA LEU A 446 9.67 -7.26 -21.76
C LEU A 446 8.60 -6.17 -21.72
N VAL A 447 8.38 -5.60 -20.54
CA VAL A 447 7.59 -4.39 -20.30
C VAL A 447 8.46 -3.41 -19.50
N ASN A 448 7.88 -2.39 -18.85
CA ASN A 448 8.60 -1.59 -17.86
C ASN A 448 8.83 -2.40 -16.56
N GLY A 449 9.60 -3.50 -16.66
CA GLY A 449 9.67 -4.57 -15.67
C GLY A 449 9.34 -5.94 -16.28
N PHE A 450 8.68 -6.79 -15.50
CA PHE A 450 8.35 -8.17 -15.89
C PHE A 450 6.86 -8.35 -16.16
N VAL A 451 6.54 -9.20 -17.14
CA VAL A 451 5.18 -9.74 -17.32
C VAL A 451 4.82 -10.68 -16.15
N CYS A 452 3.52 -10.90 -15.95
CA CYS A 452 3.02 -11.70 -14.83
C CYS A 452 2.92 -13.19 -15.20
N LYS A 453 3.26 -14.07 -14.25
CA LYS A 453 2.82 -15.47 -14.27
C LYS A 453 1.28 -15.56 -14.20
N ASP A 454 0.70 -16.65 -14.71
CA ASP A 454 -0.70 -16.99 -14.46
C ASP A 454 -0.94 -17.10 -12.93
N PRO A 455 -1.88 -16.33 -12.34
CA PRO A 455 -2.19 -16.39 -10.91
C PRO A 455 -2.55 -17.80 -10.40
N LYS A 456 -3.02 -18.69 -11.26
CA LYS A 456 -3.34 -20.10 -10.92
C LYS A 456 -2.10 -20.91 -10.55
N VAL A 457 -0.92 -20.61 -11.13
CA VAL A 457 0.31 -21.39 -10.89
C VAL A 457 1.21 -20.81 -9.80
N VAL A 458 0.97 -19.57 -9.38
CA VAL A 458 1.71 -18.89 -8.30
C VAL A 458 1.60 -19.65 -6.97
N LYS A 459 2.66 -19.64 -6.15
CA LYS A 459 2.76 -20.35 -4.85
C LYS A 459 3.31 -19.43 -3.75
N ALA A 460 3.27 -19.87 -2.49
CA ALA A 460 3.80 -19.08 -1.37
C ALA A 460 5.31 -18.83 -1.49
N GLU A 461 6.01 -19.75 -2.17
CA GLU A 461 7.42 -19.65 -2.53
C GLU A 461 7.74 -18.45 -3.42
N ASP A 462 6.78 -17.94 -4.21
CA ASP A 462 6.99 -16.74 -5.03
C ASP A 462 7.07 -15.44 -4.18
N PHE A 463 6.55 -15.47 -2.95
CA PHE A 463 6.53 -14.36 -1.98
C PHE A 463 7.52 -14.55 -0.82
N PHE A 464 8.34 -15.61 -0.85
CA PHE A 464 9.30 -15.96 0.19
C PHE A 464 10.74 -15.90 -0.31
N PHE A 465 11.63 -15.27 0.46
CA PHE A 465 13.08 -15.31 0.25
C PHE A 465 13.79 -15.73 1.54
N ARG A 466 14.94 -16.41 1.42
CA ARG A 466 15.77 -16.81 2.55
C ARG A 466 17.21 -16.37 2.35
N GLY A 467 17.80 -15.74 3.38
CA GLY A 467 19.25 -15.51 3.43
C GLY A 467 19.70 -14.23 4.12
N LEU A 468 18.80 -13.37 4.63
CA LEU A 468 19.20 -12.16 5.36
C LEU A 468 19.74 -12.46 6.78
N ASP A 469 19.78 -13.73 7.20
CA ASP A 469 20.49 -14.21 8.38
C ASP A 469 22.01 -14.22 8.16
N LYS A 470 22.44 -14.43 6.91
CA LYS A 470 23.85 -14.53 6.54
C LYS A 470 24.45 -13.14 6.34
N ALA A 471 25.63 -12.93 6.92
CA ALA A 471 26.44 -11.75 6.63
C ALA A 471 26.94 -11.78 5.19
N GLY A 472 26.95 -10.61 4.54
CA GLY A 472 27.62 -10.41 3.27
C GLY A 472 29.15 -10.45 3.38
N ASP A 473 29.83 -10.68 2.25
CA ASP A 473 31.29 -10.62 2.17
C ASP A 473 31.80 -9.18 2.19
N THR A 474 32.34 -8.76 3.33
CA THR A 474 32.92 -7.44 3.54
C THR A 474 34.44 -7.39 3.31
N GLY A 475 35.07 -8.44 2.76
CA GLY A 475 36.53 -8.50 2.53
C GLY A 475 37.06 -7.61 1.39
N LYS A 476 36.19 -6.89 0.69
CA LYS A 476 36.52 -6.03 -0.45
C LYS A 476 37.10 -4.68 -0.02
N LYS A 477 37.76 -3.95 -0.94
CA LYS A 477 38.44 -2.64 -0.73
C LYS A 477 37.63 -1.61 0.08
N LEU A 478 36.30 -1.63 -0.02
CA LEU A 478 35.40 -0.70 0.67
C LEU A 478 34.84 -1.22 2.01
N GLY A 479 35.06 -2.48 2.38
CA GLY A 479 34.67 -3.02 3.69
C GLY A 479 33.17 -3.16 3.95
N SER A 480 32.32 -3.13 2.90
CA SER A 480 30.86 -3.24 3.02
C SER A 480 30.26 -4.17 1.97
N ASN A 481 29.06 -4.71 2.24
CA ASN A 481 28.28 -5.48 1.28
C ASN A 481 26.77 -5.31 1.49
N VAL A 482 26.05 -5.03 0.39
CA VAL A 482 24.59 -4.93 0.35
C VAL A 482 23.99 -6.24 -0.20
N THR A 483 23.26 -6.97 0.64
CA THR A 483 22.49 -8.17 0.27
C THR A 483 21.04 -7.78 -0.01
N ALA A 484 20.70 -7.61 -1.29
CA ALA A 484 19.38 -7.11 -1.71
C ALA A 484 18.33 -8.20 -1.99
N VAL A 485 17.11 -7.95 -1.52
CA VAL A 485 15.87 -8.68 -1.81
C VAL A 485 14.97 -7.76 -2.64
N ASN A 486 15.28 -7.69 -3.93
CA ASN A 486 14.54 -6.96 -4.95
C ASN A 486 13.82 -7.93 -5.90
N VAL A 487 13.07 -7.44 -6.89
CA VAL A 487 12.30 -8.27 -7.85
C VAL A 487 13.13 -9.37 -8.54
N ASN A 488 14.43 -9.13 -8.75
CA ASN A 488 15.34 -10.09 -9.36
C ASN A 488 15.64 -11.28 -8.44
N LYS A 489 15.53 -11.12 -7.11
CA LYS A 489 15.70 -12.18 -6.11
C LYS A 489 14.37 -12.73 -5.59
N LEU A 490 13.33 -11.89 -5.47
CA LEU A 490 12.00 -12.27 -5.00
C LEU A 490 10.94 -11.87 -6.04
N ALA A 491 10.46 -12.84 -6.82
CA ALA A 491 9.60 -12.59 -7.98
C ALA A 491 8.24 -11.96 -7.62
N GLY A 492 7.72 -12.22 -6.42
CA GLY A 492 6.49 -11.64 -5.90
C GLY A 492 6.55 -10.13 -5.61
N LEU A 493 7.72 -9.49 -5.65
CA LEU A 493 7.84 -8.03 -5.52
C LEU A 493 7.47 -7.25 -6.79
N ASN A 494 7.22 -7.94 -7.91
CA ASN A 494 6.87 -7.26 -9.15
C ASN A 494 5.48 -6.62 -9.04
N THR A 495 5.41 -5.37 -9.50
CA THR A 495 4.34 -4.37 -9.32
C THR A 495 4.03 -3.98 -7.87
N LEU A 496 4.84 -4.36 -6.86
CA LEU A 496 4.58 -4.05 -5.44
C LEU A 496 5.34 -2.84 -4.90
N GLY A 497 6.18 -2.18 -5.70
CA GLY A 497 6.77 -0.88 -5.34
C GLY A 497 7.71 -0.87 -4.13
N ILE A 498 8.20 -2.01 -3.64
CA ILE A 498 9.09 -2.08 -2.47
C ILE A 498 10.15 -3.18 -2.58
N SER A 499 11.30 -2.97 -1.95
CA SER A 499 12.35 -3.97 -1.75
C SER A 499 13.03 -3.81 -0.39
N MET A 500 13.79 -4.83 0.04
CA MET A 500 14.50 -4.85 1.33
C MET A 500 15.97 -5.21 1.13
N VAL A 501 16.85 -4.70 1.99
CA VAL A 501 18.30 -4.99 1.99
C VAL A 501 18.77 -5.34 3.40
N ARG A 502 19.76 -6.22 3.49
CA ARG A 502 20.70 -6.25 4.62
C ARG A 502 21.99 -5.59 4.17
N ILE A 503 22.60 -4.77 5.03
CA ILE A 503 23.92 -4.20 4.78
C ILE A 503 24.85 -4.57 5.93
N ASP A 504 25.95 -5.23 5.60
CA ASP A 504 27.01 -5.60 6.53
C ASP A 504 28.23 -4.69 6.29
N TYR A 505 28.82 -4.21 7.39
CA TYR A 505 30.01 -3.35 7.38
C TYR A 505 31.08 -3.96 8.27
N ALA A 506 32.27 -4.19 7.72
CA ALA A 506 33.50 -4.45 8.49
C ALA A 506 33.87 -3.22 9.35
N PRO A 507 34.84 -3.33 10.28
CA PRO A 507 35.42 -2.17 10.94
C PRO A 507 35.95 -1.20 9.87
N ARG A 508 35.65 0.10 10.00
CA ARG A 508 36.01 1.12 8.99
C ARG A 508 35.38 0.90 7.60
N GLY A 509 34.38 0.02 7.47
CA GLY A 509 33.67 -0.25 6.23
C GLY A 509 32.81 0.93 5.76
N LEU A 510 32.78 1.18 4.45
CA LEU A 510 32.08 2.26 3.78
C LEU A 510 31.17 1.67 2.69
N ASN A 511 29.87 1.94 2.76
CA ASN A 511 29.04 1.98 1.56
C ASN A 511 29.21 3.39 0.95
N PRO A 512 29.92 3.53 -0.18
CA PRO A 512 30.40 4.81 -0.70
C PRO A 512 29.25 5.74 -1.13
N PRO A 513 29.52 7.02 -1.45
CA PRO A 513 28.54 7.91 -2.04
C PRO A 513 27.83 7.27 -3.24
N HIS A 514 26.52 7.07 -3.12
CA HIS A 514 25.66 6.46 -4.13
C HIS A 514 24.28 7.11 -4.13
N THR A 515 23.48 6.82 -5.16
CA THR A 515 22.09 7.26 -5.25
C THR A 515 21.18 6.15 -5.80
N HIS A 516 19.91 6.20 -5.42
CA HIS A 516 18.83 5.34 -5.89
C HIS A 516 17.87 6.19 -6.76
N PRO A 517 17.96 6.12 -8.10
CA PRO A 517 17.19 7.00 -8.99
C PRO A 517 15.67 6.74 -8.93
N ARG A 518 15.25 5.56 -8.46
CA ARG A 518 13.82 5.16 -8.41
C ARG A 518 13.30 4.90 -6.99
N ALA A 519 14.04 5.21 -5.92
CA ALA A 519 13.57 4.94 -4.56
C ALA A 519 14.18 5.85 -3.49
N THR A 520 13.37 6.19 -2.50
CA THR A 520 13.81 6.54 -1.14
C THR A 520 14.34 5.28 -0.46
N GLU A 521 15.42 5.38 0.34
CA GLU A 521 15.81 4.34 1.30
C GLU A 521 15.44 4.77 2.73
N ILE A 522 14.93 3.83 3.54
CA ILE A 522 14.85 3.92 5.00
C ILE A 522 15.62 2.77 5.62
N LEU A 523 16.51 3.05 6.57
CA LEU A 523 17.32 2.04 7.26
C LEU A 523 17.12 2.03 8.76
N THR A 524 17.37 0.89 9.40
CA THR A 524 17.63 0.80 10.84
C THR A 524 18.89 -0.03 11.13
N VAL A 525 19.67 0.40 12.12
CA VAL A 525 20.84 -0.34 12.60
C VAL A 525 20.37 -1.43 13.56
N ILE A 526 20.73 -2.68 13.30
CA ILE A 526 20.39 -3.82 14.18
C ILE A 526 21.58 -4.26 15.07
N GLU A 527 22.81 -3.96 14.65
CA GLU A 527 24.05 -4.22 15.39
C GLU A 527 25.07 -3.10 15.12
N GLY A 528 25.83 -2.68 16.14
CA GLY A 528 26.90 -1.68 16.01
C GLY A 528 26.45 -0.21 15.95
N GLN A 529 27.23 0.61 15.23
CA GLN A 529 27.01 2.04 15.02
C GLN A 529 27.37 2.44 13.58
N LEU A 530 26.66 3.41 13.02
CA LEU A 530 26.78 3.81 11.61
C LEU A 530 26.70 5.33 11.46
N PHE A 531 27.72 5.93 10.87
CA PHE A 531 27.71 7.34 10.46
C PHE A 531 27.10 7.43 9.06
N VAL A 532 26.03 8.18 8.90
CA VAL A 532 25.29 8.29 7.65
C VAL A 532 25.10 9.73 7.23
N GLY A 533 24.86 9.97 5.94
CA GLY A 533 24.38 11.26 5.47
C GLY A 533 24.00 11.30 4.00
N PHE A 534 23.29 12.36 3.61
CA PHE A 534 22.94 12.68 2.23
C PHE A 534 23.19 14.15 1.91
N VAL A 535 23.31 14.47 0.63
CA VAL A 535 23.53 15.82 0.10
C VAL A 535 22.35 16.21 -0.81
N THR A 536 21.89 17.45 -0.69
CA THR A 536 20.87 18.03 -1.57
C THR A 536 21.34 18.16 -3.01
N SER A 537 20.41 18.37 -3.94
CA SER A 537 20.74 18.87 -5.27
C SER A 537 21.31 20.30 -5.19
N ASN A 538 21.86 20.76 -6.32
CA ASN A 538 22.33 22.13 -6.49
C ASN A 538 21.14 23.11 -6.35
N SER A 539 21.00 23.72 -5.18
CA SER A 539 20.02 24.79 -4.91
C SER A 539 20.67 26.17 -5.02
N ASP A 540 19.89 27.25 -4.93
CA ASP A 540 20.41 28.63 -4.87
C ASP A 540 21.38 28.86 -3.69
N ASN A 541 21.30 28.03 -2.64
CA ASN A 541 22.20 28.04 -1.48
C ASN A 541 23.31 26.97 -1.55
N GLY A 542 23.52 26.36 -2.73
CA GLY A 542 24.49 25.30 -2.96
C GLY A 542 24.05 23.92 -2.43
N ASN A 543 25.04 23.06 -2.20
CA ASN A 543 24.86 21.67 -1.78
C ASN A 543 24.97 21.53 -0.26
N ARG A 544 23.90 21.06 0.37
CA ARG A 544 23.79 20.95 1.82
C ARG A 544 23.88 19.50 2.28
N LEU A 545 24.84 19.22 3.16
CA LEU A 545 25.04 17.92 3.78
C LEU A 545 24.18 17.77 5.05
N PHE A 546 23.44 16.66 5.13
CA PHE A 546 22.72 16.19 6.31
C PHE A 546 23.38 14.91 6.83
N THR A 547 23.79 14.86 8.11
CA THR A 547 24.46 13.69 8.69
C THR A 547 23.92 13.29 10.06
N LYS A 548 24.08 12.02 10.42
CA LYS A 548 23.78 11.51 11.76
C LYS A 548 24.70 10.34 12.14
N MET A 549 25.00 10.22 13.43
CA MET A 549 25.54 8.98 14.00
C MET A 549 24.38 8.15 14.53
N LEU A 550 24.19 6.96 13.95
CA LEU A 550 23.16 5.99 14.31
C LEU A 550 23.73 4.93 15.24
N LYS A 551 22.93 4.50 16.21
CA LYS A 551 23.15 3.34 17.07
C LYS A 551 22.11 2.26 16.77
N LYS A 552 22.29 1.05 17.31
CA LYS A 552 21.24 0.01 17.28
C LYS A 552 19.88 0.59 17.66
N GLY A 553 18.87 0.37 16.82
CA GLY A 553 17.50 0.85 17.00
C GLY A 553 17.20 2.24 16.46
N ASP A 554 18.21 2.97 16.01
CA ASP A 554 18.01 4.23 15.28
C ASP A 554 17.54 3.97 13.85
N VAL A 555 16.80 4.93 13.31
CA VAL A 555 16.23 4.91 11.96
C VAL A 555 16.60 6.20 11.24
N PHE A 556 17.01 6.10 9.98
CA PHE A 556 17.33 7.25 9.14
C PHE A 556 16.81 7.05 7.72
N VAL A 557 16.58 8.15 7.01
CA VAL A 557 15.94 8.18 5.69
C VAL A 557 16.80 8.95 4.70
N PHE A 558 16.98 8.39 3.51
CA PHE A 558 17.63 9.03 2.36
C PHE A 558 16.58 9.27 1.27
N PRO A 559 16.23 10.53 0.95
CA PRO A 559 15.26 10.84 -0.11
C PRO A 559 15.71 10.30 -1.48
N GLN A 560 14.72 9.96 -2.32
CA GLN A 560 14.96 9.45 -3.67
C GLN A 560 15.87 10.36 -4.50
N GLY A 561 16.80 9.76 -5.25
CA GLY A 561 17.70 10.47 -6.15
C GLY A 561 18.86 11.20 -5.48
N LEU A 562 18.85 11.43 -4.16
CA LEU A 562 19.94 12.14 -3.47
C LEU A 562 21.17 11.26 -3.26
N ILE A 563 22.34 11.88 -3.40
CA ILE A 563 23.63 11.23 -3.13
C ILE A 563 23.78 11.08 -1.61
N HIS A 564 24.00 9.85 -1.17
CA HIS A 564 24.13 9.50 0.24
C HIS A 564 25.15 8.39 0.47
N PHE A 565 25.56 8.22 1.72
CA PHE A 565 26.59 7.25 2.12
C PHE A 565 26.29 6.69 3.51
N GLN A 566 26.87 5.52 3.80
CA GLN A 566 26.89 4.96 5.14
C GLN A 566 28.29 4.43 5.47
N PHE A 567 28.81 4.80 6.63
CA PHE A 567 30.17 4.49 7.07
C PHE A 567 30.14 3.90 8.48
N ASN A 568 30.87 2.82 8.72
CA ASN A 568 31.12 2.30 10.05
C ASN A 568 32.39 2.94 10.62
N PRO A 569 32.30 3.97 11.50
CA PRO A 569 33.50 4.59 12.06
C PRO A 569 34.21 3.70 13.09
N GLY A 570 33.53 2.65 13.59
CA GLY A 570 33.96 1.82 14.71
C GLY A 570 34.97 0.73 14.35
N TYR A 571 35.43 0.04 15.41
CA TYR A 571 36.41 -1.04 15.36
C TYR A 571 35.79 -2.46 15.39
N THR A 572 34.46 -2.54 15.38
CA THR A 572 33.68 -3.79 15.31
C THR A 572 32.79 -3.77 14.07
N ASN A 573 32.25 -4.92 13.67
CA ASN A 573 31.25 -4.96 12.60
C ASN A 573 29.98 -4.18 12.99
N THR A 574 29.28 -3.67 11.97
CA THR A 574 27.97 -3.03 12.07
C THR A 574 27.04 -3.69 11.04
N VAL A 575 25.76 -3.86 11.40
CA VAL A 575 24.74 -4.47 10.52
C VAL A 575 23.48 -3.61 10.53
N ALA A 576 22.95 -3.35 9.33
CA ALA A 576 21.71 -2.62 9.10
C ALA A 576 20.71 -3.42 8.28
N ILE A 577 19.42 -3.14 8.48
CA ILE A 577 18.32 -3.56 7.60
C ILE A 577 17.73 -2.30 6.97
N GLY A 578 17.68 -2.26 5.65
CA GLY A 578 17.10 -1.17 4.87
C GLY A 578 15.90 -1.63 4.05
N ALA A 579 15.05 -0.69 3.65
CA ALA A 579 13.99 -0.91 2.69
C ALA A 579 13.91 0.28 1.73
N LEU A 580 13.52 0.01 0.49
CA LEU A 580 13.53 1.00 -0.59
C LEU A 580 12.15 1.07 -1.25
N SER A 581 11.67 2.28 -1.56
CA SER A 581 10.36 2.56 -2.16
C SER A 581 10.25 2.17 -3.65
N SER A 582 10.92 1.09 -4.04
CA SER A 582 10.79 0.45 -5.36
C SER A 582 11.18 -1.01 -5.30
N GLN A 583 10.50 -1.83 -6.11
CA GLN A 583 10.87 -3.23 -6.37
C GLN A 583 12.24 -3.38 -7.03
N ASN A 584 12.73 -2.32 -7.68
CA ASN A 584 14.03 -2.24 -8.34
C ASN A 584 14.54 -0.78 -8.23
N PRO A 585 15.14 -0.39 -7.10
CA PRO A 585 15.55 0.99 -6.84
C PRO A 585 16.58 1.52 -7.86
N GLY A 586 17.41 0.61 -8.41
CA GLY A 586 18.64 0.96 -9.11
C GLY A 586 19.68 1.53 -8.14
N THR A 587 20.96 1.44 -8.49
CA THR A 587 22.03 2.01 -7.67
C THR A 587 23.07 2.61 -8.60
N ILE A 588 23.44 3.86 -8.34
CA ILE A 588 24.53 4.54 -9.02
C ILE A 588 25.57 4.87 -7.95
N THR A 589 26.61 4.06 -7.86
CA THR A 589 27.79 4.35 -7.03
C THR A 589 28.56 5.47 -7.71
N VAL A 590 28.63 6.66 -7.11
CA VAL A 590 29.03 7.89 -7.82
C VAL A 590 30.43 7.77 -8.42
N ALA A 591 31.41 7.33 -7.63
CA ALA A 591 32.80 7.25 -8.11
C ALA A 591 32.99 6.16 -9.18
N ASP A 592 32.32 5.02 -9.05
CA ASP A 592 32.36 3.92 -10.03
C ASP A 592 31.65 4.29 -11.35
N ALA A 593 30.51 4.98 -11.27
CA ALA A 593 29.78 5.46 -12.44
C ALA A 593 30.54 6.55 -13.22
N VAL A 594 31.33 7.38 -12.52
CA VAL A 594 32.13 8.44 -13.15
C VAL A 594 33.46 7.90 -13.67
N PHE A 595 34.25 7.22 -12.83
CA PHE A 595 35.63 6.84 -13.12
C PHE A 595 35.80 5.38 -13.59
N GLY A 596 34.86 4.49 -13.28
CA GLY A 596 34.85 3.07 -13.69
C GLY A 596 33.96 2.74 -14.89
N SER A 597 33.41 3.77 -15.56
CA SER A 597 32.51 3.65 -16.72
C SER A 597 33.14 2.90 -17.90
N LYS A 598 32.33 2.15 -18.65
CA LYS A 598 32.77 1.33 -19.81
C LYS A 598 31.80 1.52 -20.99
N PRO A 599 32.20 2.20 -22.08
CA PRO A 599 33.49 2.88 -22.27
C PRO A 599 33.71 4.03 -21.28
N PRO A 600 34.97 4.41 -20.99
CA PRO A 600 35.27 5.48 -20.03
C PRO A 600 34.81 6.85 -20.55
N ILE A 601 34.38 7.71 -19.62
CA ILE A 601 34.19 9.14 -19.91
C ILE A 601 35.56 9.76 -20.23
N SER A 602 35.63 10.54 -21.31
CA SER A 602 36.86 11.22 -21.76
C SER A 602 37.57 11.97 -20.65
N ASP A 603 38.88 11.76 -20.55
CA ASP A 603 39.74 12.40 -19.55
C ASP A 603 39.68 13.94 -19.64
N GLU A 604 39.46 14.50 -20.83
CA GLU A 604 39.27 15.94 -21.03
C GLU A 604 37.97 16.44 -20.36
N VAL A 605 36.88 15.68 -20.49
CA VAL A 605 35.60 15.99 -19.87
C VAL A 605 35.72 15.90 -18.36
N LEU A 606 36.35 14.85 -17.84
CA LEU A 606 36.54 14.67 -16.39
C LEU A 606 37.52 15.71 -15.81
N ALA A 607 38.66 15.98 -16.47
CA ALA A 607 39.62 16.99 -16.04
C ALA A 607 38.96 18.37 -15.92
N LYS A 608 38.15 18.74 -16.91
CA LYS A 608 37.39 20.00 -16.92
C LYS A 608 36.26 20.03 -15.88
N ALA A 609 35.54 18.93 -15.69
CA ALA A 609 34.44 18.84 -14.74
C ALA A 609 34.92 18.87 -13.27
N PHE A 610 36.02 18.18 -12.97
CA PHE A 610 36.62 18.12 -11.64
C PHE A 610 37.67 19.22 -11.38
N GLN A 611 38.03 20.01 -12.40
CA GLN A 611 39.01 21.11 -12.34
C GLN A 611 40.41 20.64 -11.90
N VAL A 612 40.83 19.49 -12.42
CA VAL A 612 42.13 18.85 -12.15
C VAL A 612 42.86 18.52 -13.45
N ASP A 613 44.14 18.17 -13.36
CA ASP A 613 44.91 17.76 -14.53
C ASP A 613 44.60 16.31 -14.97
N LYS A 614 45.00 15.96 -16.19
CA LYS A 614 44.78 14.63 -16.77
C LYS A 614 45.37 13.50 -15.92
N LYS A 615 46.57 13.64 -15.34
CA LYS A 615 47.21 12.56 -14.56
C LYS A 615 46.42 12.25 -13.30
N THR A 616 45.78 13.26 -12.70
CA THR A 616 44.87 13.06 -11.58
C THR A 616 43.63 12.26 -11.99
N ILE A 617 43.07 12.49 -13.18
CA ILE A 617 41.97 11.68 -13.74
C ILE A 617 42.43 10.25 -14.05
N ASP A 618 43.57 10.09 -14.73
CA ASP A 618 44.14 8.78 -15.06
C ASP A 618 44.35 7.94 -13.79
N TRP A 619 44.81 8.56 -12.71
CA TRP A 619 44.98 7.93 -11.40
C TRP A 619 43.65 7.55 -10.73
N LEU A 620 42.61 8.40 -10.85
CA LEU A 620 41.26 8.13 -10.33
C LEU A 620 40.57 6.99 -11.07
N GLN A 621 40.62 6.99 -12.41
CA GLN A 621 40.12 5.90 -13.26
C GLN A 621 40.81 4.57 -12.91
N ALA A 622 42.13 4.58 -12.72
CA ALA A 622 42.90 3.39 -12.32
C ALA A 622 42.57 2.83 -10.91
N GLN A 623 41.62 3.42 -10.17
CA GLN A 623 41.11 2.86 -8.91
C GLN A 623 39.93 1.87 -9.08
N PHE A 624 39.37 1.74 -10.29
CA PHE A 624 38.14 1.01 -10.66
C PHE A 624 38.36 0.02 -11.82
#